data_AF-A0A084QYN9-F1
#
_entry.id   AF-A0A084QYN9-F1
#
_cell.length_a   1.000
_cell.length_b   1.000
_cell.length_c   1.000
_cell.angle_alpha   90.00
_cell.angle_beta   90.00
_cell.angle_gamma   90.00
#
_symmetry.space_group_name_H-M   'P 1'
#
loop_
_entity.id
_entity.type
_entity.pdbx_description
1 polymer ?
#
loop_
_entity_poly.entity_id
_entity_poly.type
_entity_poly.pdbx_seq_one_letter_code
_entity_poly.pdbx_strand_id
1 'polypeptide(L)'
;MLHVSSRQWVDYFGELARDGDFDGDMLEDQIAIYAVFEDILRQELFDFVEAWNLHRIRLRKNHLHVVHGQPWMNYYYPDPDKACNWGVPIDRCALDKMQQQLADIDISTCLEPETKDWCRQVLVEIGYDNTVLGTCQESDTLRPFKRFYNGLRDRIIQHTESGRQPALAYRNAPTGGVAEYEIIRFGLLRTRGASVGVEWQMSGGEIPDKPNPASRAHITEAEELQMDLEEGVEEESEAEGQPEKESPA
;
A
#
# COMPACT_ATOMS: atom_id res chain seq x y z
N MET A 1 -0.38 -16.32 10.60
CA MET A 1 -0.70 -15.00 11.19
C MET A 1 0.43 -14.08 10.78
N LEU A 2 0.34 -13.50 9.59
CA LEU A 2 1.41 -12.66 9.02
C LEU A 2 1.34 -11.31 9.73
N HIS A 3 2.32 -11.02 10.56
CA HIS A 3 2.54 -9.67 11.06
C HIS A 3 3.08 -8.87 9.87
N VAL A 4 2.20 -8.33 9.03
CA VAL A 4 2.58 -7.43 7.93
C VAL A 4 3.09 -6.15 8.58
N SER A 5 4.37 -6.14 8.95
CA SER A 5 5.05 -4.94 9.40
C SER A 5 5.86 -4.44 8.23
N SER A 6 5.30 -3.50 7.47
CA SER A 6 6.05 -2.76 6.44
C SER A 6 7.36 -2.17 6.97
N ARG A 7 7.46 -2.00 8.30
CA ARG A 7 8.67 -1.62 9.03
C ARG A 7 9.86 -2.55 8.76
N GLN A 8 9.64 -3.85 8.57
CA GLN A 8 10.72 -4.80 8.26
C GLN A 8 11.45 -4.41 6.97
N TRP A 9 10.71 -3.97 5.95
CA TRP A 9 11.27 -3.55 4.68
C TRP A 9 11.94 -2.17 4.78
N VAL A 10 11.36 -1.27 5.57
CA VAL A 10 11.98 0.03 5.86
C VAL A 10 13.33 -0.15 6.55
N ASP A 11 13.41 -1.01 7.55
CA ASP A 11 14.65 -1.30 8.27
C ASP A 11 15.64 -2.02 7.34
N TYR A 12 15.19 -3.00 6.55
CA TYR A 12 16.01 -3.74 5.60
C TYR A 12 16.63 -2.84 4.51
N PHE A 13 15.84 -2.00 3.84
CA PHE A 13 16.35 -1.06 2.85
C PHE A 13 17.20 0.04 3.49
N GLY A 14 16.85 0.46 4.71
CA GLY A 14 17.66 1.39 5.50
C GLY A 14 19.03 0.82 5.85
N GLU A 15 19.15 -0.49 6.09
CA GLU A 15 20.42 -1.18 6.28
C GLU A 15 21.22 -1.29 4.98
N LEU A 16 20.59 -1.67 3.87
CA LEU A 16 21.24 -1.73 2.54
C LEU A 16 21.90 -0.40 2.16
N ALA A 17 21.18 0.70 2.35
CA ALA A 17 21.70 2.04 2.08
C ALA A 17 22.85 2.43 3.04
N ARG A 18 22.75 2.05 4.32
CA ARG A 18 23.77 2.34 5.34
C ARG A 18 25.07 1.56 5.12
N ASP A 19 24.94 0.30 4.69
CA ASP A 19 26.06 -0.60 4.43
C ASP A 19 26.77 -0.24 3.10
N GLY A 20 26.19 0.64 2.28
CA GLY A 20 26.72 1.03 0.97
C GLY A 20 26.48 -0.01 -0.12
N ASP A 21 25.57 -0.95 0.12
CA ASP A 21 25.21 -2.01 -0.83
C ASP A 21 24.21 -1.55 -1.90
N PHE A 22 23.62 -0.37 -1.71
CA PHE A 22 22.67 0.26 -2.62
C PHE A 22 23.03 1.72 -2.89
N ASP A 23 23.09 2.06 -4.18
CA ASP A 23 23.17 3.43 -4.68
C ASP A 23 21.93 3.76 -5.52
N GLY A 24 21.16 4.76 -5.09
CA GLY A 24 19.95 5.19 -5.78
C GLY A 24 20.21 5.86 -7.13
N ASP A 25 21.43 6.32 -7.40
CA ASP A 25 21.79 6.94 -8.69
C ASP A 25 22.26 5.91 -9.72
N MET A 26 22.55 4.67 -9.31
CA MET A 26 22.98 3.59 -10.19
C MET A 26 21.79 2.88 -10.83
N LEU A 27 21.76 2.84 -12.17
CA LEU A 27 20.70 2.16 -12.92
C LEU A 27 20.66 0.66 -12.60
N GLU A 28 21.82 0.06 -12.39
CA GLU A 28 21.98 -1.37 -12.11
C GLU A 28 21.32 -1.75 -10.78
N ASP A 29 21.49 -0.91 -9.77
CA ASP A 29 20.92 -1.08 -8.44
C ASP A 29 19.41 -0.87 -8.45
N GLN A 30 18.95 0.15 -9.19
CA GLN A 30 17.51 0.37 -9.41
C GLN A 30 16.86 -0.86 -10.06
N ILE A 31 17.42 -1.35 -11.17
CA ILE A 31 16.89 -2.53 -11.87
C ILE A 31 16.90 -3.76 -10.97
N ALA A 32 18.01 -3.99 -10.25
CA ALA A 32 18.13 -5.14 -9.34
C ALA A 32 17.12 -5.09 -8.19
N ILE A 33 16.90 -3.92 -7.57
CA ILE A 33 15.89 -3.76 -6.52
C ILE A 33 14.50 -4.07 -7.05
N TYR A 34 14.10 -3.46 -8.17
CA TYR A 34 12.76 -3.70 -8.70
C TYR A 34 12.58 -5.16 -9.13
N ALA A 35 13.57 -5.77 -9.79
CA ALA A 35 13.46 -7.15 -10.23
C ALA A 35 13.30 -8.16 -9.07
N VAL A 36 13.96 -7.91 -7.93
CA VAL A 36 13.96 -8.85 -6.79
C VAL A 36 12.80 -8.61 -5.84
N PHE A 37 12.48 -7.34 -5.55
CA PHE A 37 11.55 -6.97 -4.48
C PHE A 37 10.16 -6.53 -4.96
N GLU A 38 9.99 -6.16 -6.24
CA GLU A 38 8.70 -5.67 -6.74
C GLU A 38 7.56 -6.67 -6.47
N ASP A 39 7.74 -7.92 -6.86
CA ASP A 39 6.69 -8.93 -6.76
C ASP A 39 6.41 -9.30 -5.28
N ILE A 40 7.46 -9.33 -4.44
CA ILE A 40 7.32 -9.59 -2.99
C ILE A 40 6.51 -8.49 -2.31
N LEU A 41 6.91 -7.23 -2.51
CA LEU A 41 6.26 -6.07 -1.87
C LEU A 41 4.81 -5.92 -2.33
N ARG A 42 4.54 -6.21 -3.61
CA ARG A 42 3.17 -6.20 -4.15
C ARG A 42 2.30 -7.28 -3.57
N GLN A 43 2.84 -8.50 -3.43
CA GLN A 43 2.10 -9.59 -2.81
C GLN A 43 1.79 -9.26 -1.35
N GLU A 44 2.76 -8.76 -0.58
CA GLU A 44 2.51 -8.36 0.81
C GLU A 44 1.48 -7.23 0.94
N LEU A 45 1.51 -6.25 0.03
CA LEU A 45 0.51 -5.20 -0.02
C LEU A 45 -0.88 -5.76 -0.34
N PHE A 46 -0.96 -6.71 -1.28
CA PHE A 46 -2.20 -7.40 -1.62
C PHE A 46 -2.75 -8.18 -0.43
N ASP A 47 -1.90 -8.98 0.22
CA ASP A 47 -2.25 -9.79 1.39
C ASP A 47 -2.72 -8.90 2.55
N PHE A 48 -2.08 -7.74 2.75
CA PHE A 48 -2.50 -6.75 3.73
C PHE A 48 -3.90 -6.21 3.43
N VAL A 49 -4.14 -5.77 2.19
CA VAL A 49 -5.43 -5.24 1.77
C VAL A 49 -6.52 -6.30 1.89
N GLU A 50 -6.24 -7.53 1.49
CA GLU A 50 -7.16 -8.66 1.63
C GLU A 50 -7.48 -8.94 3.10
N ALA A 51 -6.46 -9.08 3.95
CA ALA A 51 -6.64 -9.33 5.37
C ALA A 51 -7.44 -8.21 6.06
N TRP A 52 -7.17 -6.95 5.71
CA TRP A 52 -7.89 -5.80 6.24
C TRP A 52 -9.34 -5.77 5.77
N ASN A 53 -9.60 -6.04 4.50
CA ASN A 53 -10.95 -6.02 3.93
C ASN A 53 -11.81 -7.19 4.42
N LEU A 54 -11.20 -8.30 4.83
CA LEU A 54 -11.87 -9.45 5.44
C LEU A 54 -12.00 -9.33 6.96
N HIS A 55 -11.24 -8.43 7.60
CA HIS A 55 -11.30 -8.24 9.04
C HIS A 55 -12.70 -7.76 9.46
N ARG A 56 -13.30 -8.44 10.44
CA ARG A 56 -14.63 -8.08 10.92
C ARG A 56 -14.55 -6.99 11.98
N ILE A 57 -15.03 -5.80 11.64
CA ILE A 57 -15.25 -4.71 12.59
C ILE A 57 -16.32 -5.13 13.58
N ARG A 58 -15.97 -5.20 14.86
CA ARG A 58 -16.87 -5.60 15.94
C ARG A 58 -17.81 -4.46 16.32
N LEU A 59 -19.03 -4.83 16.70
CA LEU A 59 -20.00 -3.88 17.24
C LEU A 59 -19.56 -3.45 18.65
N ARG A 60 -19.39 -2.14 18.89
CA ARG A 60 -19.19 -1.57 20.23
C ARG A 60 -20.48 -0.91 20.71
N LYS A 61 -20.93 -1.22 21.93
CA LYS A 61 -22.19 -0.70 22.52
C LYS A 61 -22.28 0.83 22.52
N ASN A 62 -21.15 1.52 22.72
CA ASN A 62 -21.11 2.99 22.81
C ASN A 62 -20.88 3.70 21.46
N HIS A 63 -20.80 2.98 20.34
CA HIS A 63 -20.51 3.54 19.02
C HIS A 63 -21.56 3.16 17.98
N LEU A 64 -22.80 3.64 18.17
CA LEU A 64 -23.94 3.40 17.28
C LEU A 64 -23.72 3.88 15.83
N HIS A 65 -22.81 4.82 15.60
CA HIS A 65 -22.50 5.38 14.28
C HIS A 65 -21.45 4.57 13.49
N VAL A 66 -20.81 3.58 14.11
CA VAL A 66 -19.77 2.78 13.45
C VAL A 66 -20.42 1.61 12.71
N VAL A 67 -20.16 1.52 11.41
CA VAL A 67 -20.60 0.40 10.58
C VAL A 67 -19.75 -0.81 10.94
N HIS A 68 -20.39 -1.81 11.54
CA HIS A 68 -19.77 -3.09 11.91
C HIS A 68 -19.88 -4.09 10.76
N GLY A 69 -19.20 -5.23 10.87
CA GLY A 69 -19.12 -6.22 9.80
C GLY A 69 -17.80 -6.16 9.03
N GLN A 70 -17.72 -6.87 7.92
CA GLN A 70 -16.52 -6.89 7.09
C GLN A 70 -16.54 -5.70 6.12
N PRO A 71 -15.47 -4.89 6.02
CA PRO A 71 -15.38 -3.77 5.09
C PRO A 71 -15.75 -4.15 3.65
N TRP A 72 -15.24 -5.29 3.17
CA TRP A 72 -15.58 -5.81 1.85
C TRP A 72 -17.10 -5.97 1.65
N MET A 73 -17.77 -6.63 2.59
CA MET A 73 -19.21 -6.84 2.54
C MET A 73 -19.99 -5.52 2.62
N ASN A 74 -19.55 -4.61 3.50
CA ASN A 74 -20.20 -3.31 3.68
C ASN A 74 -20.11 -2.43 2.43
N TYR A 75 -19.06 -2.58 1.63
CA TYR A 75 -18.87 -1.83 0.39
C TYR A 75 -19.70 -2.41 -0.78
N TYR A 76 -19.62 -3.72 -1.02
CA TYR A 76 -20.28 -4.35 -2.18
C TYR A 76 -21.75 -4.71 -1.95
N TYR A 77 -22.13 -4.96 -0.69
CA TYR A 77 -23.48 -5.37 -0.30
C TYR A 77 -23.99 -4.49 0.86
N PRO A 78 -24.10 -3.17 0.64
CA PRO A 78 -24.55 -2.27 1.68
C PRO A 78 -26.03 -2.54 2.03
N ASP A 79 -26.38 -2.31 3.31
CA ASP A 79 -27.77 -2.36 3.77
C ASP A 79 -28.58 -1.26 3.07
N PRO A 80 -29.58 -1.59 2.22
CA PRO A 80 -30.30 -0.61 1.43
C PRO A 80 -31.10 0.38 2.28
N ASP A 81 -31.44 0.02 3.52
CA ASP A 81 -32.21 0.88 4.42
C ASP A 81 -31.32 1.88 5.18
N LYS A 82 -30.00 1.62 5.27
CA LYS A 82 -29.05 2.42 6.05
C LYS A 82 -28.00 3.13 5.20
N ALA A 83 -27.69 2.60 4.02
CA ALA A 83 -26.62 3.12 3.19
C ALA A 83 -27.13 4.13 2.16
N CYS A 84 -26.46 5.28 2.11
CA CYS A 84 -26.65 6.27 1.05
C CYS A 84 -25.44 6.27 0.12
N ASN A 85 -25.68 6.38 -1.18
CA ASN A 85 -24.62 6.60 -2.16
C ASN A 85 -24.19 8.08 -2.12
N TRP A 86 -22.99 8.33 -1.58
CA TRP A 86 -22.37 9.65 -1.53
C TRP A 86 -21.41 9.90 -2.70
N GLY A 87 -21.38 9.01 -3.69
CA GLY A 87 -20.55 9.15 -4.88
C GLY A 87 -20.94 10.36 -5.72
N VAL A 88 -19.94 11.12 -6.17
CA VAL A 88 -20.13 12.19 -7.14
C VAL A 88 -20.18 11.56 -8.54
N PRO A 89 -21.16 11.91 -9.40
CA PRO A 89 -21.19 11.40 -10.77
C PRO A 89 -19.93 11.85 -11.52
N ILE A 90 -19.20 10.87 -12.08
CA ILE A 90 -17.99 11.11 -12.86
C ILE A 90 -18.38 11.27 -14.33
N ASP A 91 -17.89 12.33 -14.98
CA ASP A 91 -18.01 12.49 -16.44
C ASP A 91 -17.19 11.41 -17.14
N ARG A 92 -17.88 10.37 -17.62
CA ARG A 92 -17.27 9.22 -18.30
C ARG A 92 -16.48 9.64 -19.53
N CYS A 93 -16.97 10.61 -20.30
CA CYS A 93 -16.25 11.09 -21.48
C CYS A 93 -14.94 11.81 -21.12
N ALA A 94 -14.89 12.51 -19.99
CA ALA A 94 -13.64 13.10 -19.50
C ALA A 94 -12.68 12.00 -19.01
N LEU A 95 -13.20 11.02 -18.27
CA LEU A 95 -12.42 9.88 -17.77
C LEU A 95 -11.81 9.06 -18.91
N ASP A 96 -12.58 8.73 -19.95
CA ASP A 96 -12.10 7.93 -21.08
C ASP A 96 -10.95 8.63 -21.82
N LYS A 97 -11.03 9.96 -21.98
CA LYS A 97 -9.95 10.74 -22.59
C LYS A 97 -8.68 10.72 -21.75
N MET A 98 -8.82 10.80 -20.43
CA MET A 98 -7.68 10.72 -19.51
C MET A 98 -7.06 9.31 -19.51
N GLN A 99 -7.89 8.27 -19.52
CA GLN A 99 -7.43 6.88 -19.62
C GLN A 99 -6.70 6.61 -20.93
N GLN A 100 -7.18 7.16 -22.06
CA GLN A 100 -6.52 6.99 -23.36
C GLN A 100 -5.08 7.51 -23.37
N GLN A 101 -4.81 8.60 -22.64
CA GLN A 101 -3.45 9.15 -22.52
C GLN A 101 -2.52 8.28 -21.66
N LEU A 102 -3.09 7.39 -20.85
CA LEU A 102 -2.37 6.50 -19.95
C LEU A 102 -2.39 5.04 -20.43
N ALA A 103 -2.95 4.77 -21.61
CA ALA A 103 -3.17 3.39 -22.09
C ALA A 103 -1.86 2.61 -22.29
N ASP A 104 -0.79 3.30 -22.64
CA ASP A 104 0.54 2.70 -22.87
C ASP A 104 1.34 2.55 -21.56
N ILE A 105 0.84 3.11 -20.46
CA ILE A 105 1.51 3.14 -19.17
C ILE A 105 1.03 1.95 -18.35
N ASP A 106 1.96 1.02 -18.11
CA ASP A 106 1.73 -0.08 -17.18
C ASP A 106 2.14 0.32 -15.77
N ILE A 107 1.15 0.57 -14.90
CA ILE A 107 1.38 0.84 -13.47
C ILE A 107 1.83 -0.44 -12.75
N SER A 108 1.61 -1.60 -13.39
CA SER A 108 1.95 -2.89 -12.82
C SER A 108 3.42 -3.29 -13.01
N THR A 109 4.27 -2.47 -13.61
CA THR A 109 5.72 -2.67 -13.50
C THR A 109 6.54 -1.40 -13.66
N CYS A 110 7.63 -1.30 -12.91
CA CYS A 110 8.63 -0.22 -13.06
C CYS A 110 9.76 -0.59 -14.05
N LEU A 111 9.76 -1.78 -14.63
CA LEU A 111 10.77 -2.25 -15.58
C LEU A 111 10.17 -2.44 -16.97
N GLU A 112 10.97 -2.24 -18.02
CA GLU A 112 10.53 -2.66 -19.36
C GLU A 112 10.32 -4.18 -19.40
N PRO A 113 9.31 -4.70 -20.13
CA PRO A 113 9.02 -6.13 -20.19
C PRO A 113 10.24 -6.99 -20.56
N GLU A 114 11.04 -6.53 -21.53
CA GLU A 114 12.27 -7.22 -21.95
C GLU A 114 13.32 -7.29 -20.83
N THR A 115 13.45 -6.21 -20.05
CA THR A 115 14.37 -6.15 -18.90
C THR A 115 13.87 -7.05 -17.79
N LYS A 116 12.57 -7.02 -17.49
CA LYS A 116 11.95 -7.87 -16.46
C LYS A 116 12.10 -9.36 -16.79
N ASP A 117 11.89 -9.75 -18.04
CA ASP A 117 12.04 -11.13 -18.48
C ASP A 117 13.49 -11.61 -18.43
N TRP A 118 14.45 -10.74 -18.82
CA TRP A 118 15.87 -11.05 -18.68
C TRP A 118 16.28 -11.22 -17.21
N CYS A 119 15.88 -10.29 -16.34
CA CYS A 119 16.15 -10.39 -14.90
C CYS A 119 15.55 -11.67 -14.30
N ARG A 120 14.33 -12.04 -14.71
CA ARG A 120 13.69 -13.29 -14.27
C ARG A 120 14.50 -14.51 -14.68
N GLN A 121 14.99 -14.57 -15.93
CA GLN A 121 15.83 -15.69 -16.39
C GLN A 121 17.11 -15.82 -15.54
N VAL A 122 17.79 -14.70 -15.30
CA VAL A 122 19.00 -14.68 -14.47
C VAL A 122 18.70 -15.09 -13.02
N LEU A 123 17.59 -14.63 -12.45
CA LEU A 123 17.18 -15.00 -11.09
C LEU A 123 16.86 -16.50 -10.98
N VAL A 124 16.22 -17.08 -11.99
CA VAL A 124 15.98 -18.53 -12.07
C VAL A 124 17.30 -19.30 -12.12
N GLU A 125 18.29 -18.84 -12.90
CA GLU A 125 19.63 -19.45 -12.95
C GLU A 125 20.35 -19.41 -11.60
N ILE A 126 20.17 -18.34 -10.83
CA ILE A 126 20.75 -18.18 -9.48
C ILE A 126 19.98 -19.01 -8.44
N GLY A 127 18.78 -19.50 -8.76
CA GLY A 127 17.95 -20.34 -7.89
C GLY A 127 16.98 -19.55 -6.99
N TYR A 128 16.57 -18.35 -7.41
CA TYR A 128 15.65 -17.48 -6.69
C TYR A 128 14.29 -18.16 -6.41
N ASP A 129 13.71 -18.81 -7.42
CA ASP A 129 12.40 -19.48 -7.31
C ASP A 129 12.36 -20.54 -6.20
N ASN A 130 13.47 -21.25 -5.99
CA ASN A 130 13.56 -22.27 -4.94
C ASN A 130 13.46 -21.66 -3.54
N THR A 131 13.88 -20.40 -3.38
CA THR A 131 13.82 -19.67 -2.11
C THR A 131 12.44 -19.07 -1.88
N VAL A 132 11.87 -18.43 -2.90
CA VAL A 132 10.52 -17.83 -2.82
C VAL A 132 9.45 -18.90 -2.58
N LEU A 133 9.58 -20.07 -3.19
CA LEU A 133 8.68 -21.22 -2.98
C LEU A 133 8.94 -21.97 -1.66
N GLY A 134 9.93 -21.53 -0.85
CA GLY A 134 10.26 -22.15 0.44
C GLY A 134 10.87 -23.55 0.35
N THR A 135 11.39 -23.94 -0.83
CA THR A 135 11.97 -25.27 -1.07
C THR A 135 13.44 -25.39 -0.63
N CYS A 136 14.14 -24.27 -0.47
CA CYS A 136 15.49 -24.20 0.08
C CYS A 136 15.52 -23.36 1.35
N GLN A 137 16.08 -23.90 2.42
CA GLN A 137 16.30 -23.20 3.67
C GLN A 137 17.58 -22.36 3.55
N GLU A 138 17.45 -21.04 3.50
CA GLU A 138 18.61 -20.16 3.50
C GLU A 138 19.31 -20.13 4.86
N SER A 139 20.64 -19.99 4.84
CA SER A 139 21.45 -19.85 6.05
C SER A 139 21.28 -18.49 6.72
N ASP A 140 20.88 -17.46 5.98
CA ASP A 140 20.62 -16.13 6.51
C ASP A 140 19.11 -15.88 6.61
N THR A 141 18.54 -16.31 7.73
CA THR A 141 17.11 -16.12 8.05
C THR A 141 16.71 -14.64 8.05
N LEU A 142 17.67 -13.73 8.23
CA LEU A 142 17.41 -12.29 8.34
C LEU A 142 17.50 -11.57 6.99
N ARG A 143 18.26 -12.08 6.02
CA ARG A 143 18.50 -11.42 4.73
C ARG A 143 18.44 -12.37 3.53
N PRO A 144 17.33 -13.12 3.34
CA PRO A 144 17.25 -14.15 2.30
C PRO A 144 17.43 -13.60 0.88
N PHE A 145 17.02 -12.36 0.62
CA PHE A 145 17.03 -11.78 -0.72
C PHE A 145 18.33 -11.04 -1.07
N LYS A 146 19.20 -10.76 -0.09
CA LYS A 146 20.42 -9.96 -0.30
C LYS A 146 21.38 -10.62 -1.28
N ARG A 147 21.54 -11.95 -1.19
CA ARG A 147 22.41 -12.71 -2.11
C ARG A 147 21.94 -12.65 -3.56
N PHE A 148 20.62 -12.67 -3.78
CA PHE A 148 20.03 -12.62 -5.12
C PHE A 148 20.13 -11.22 -5.70
N TYR A 149 19.89 -10.20 -4.87
CA TYR A 149 20.11 -8.81 -5.25
C TYR A 149 21.57 -8.57 -5.68
N ASN A 150 22.55 -8.93 -4.86
CA ASN A 150 23.96 -8.74 -5.20
C ASN A 150 24.37 -9.55 -6.44
N GLY A 151 23.94 -10.82 -6.52
CA GLY A 151 24.23 -11.66 -7.68
C GLY A 151 23.60 -11.16 -8.98
N LEU A 152 22.39 -10.61 -8.92
CA LEU A 152 21.74 -10.00 -10.07
C LEU A 152 22.43 -8.68 -10.47
N ARG A 153 22.79 -7.84 -9.49
CA ARG A 153 23.54 -6.59 -9.71
C ARG A 153 24.84 -6.85 -10.45
N ASP A 154 25.64 -7.82 -10.00
CA ASP A 154 26.91 -8.17 -10.65
C ASP A 154 26.71 -8.63 -12.11
N ARG A 155 25.63 -9.39 -12.38
CA ARG A 155 25.27 -9.83 -13.72
C ARG A 155 24.78 -8.68 -14.61
N ILE A 156 24.05 -7.72 -14.05
CA ILE A 156 23.62 -6.52 -14.77
C ILE A 156 24.84 -5.69 -15.16
N ILE A 157 25.78 -5.44 -14.23
CA ILE A 157 27.02 -4.70 -14.51
C ILE A 157 27.78 -5.35 -15.67
N GLN A 158 28.01 -6.68 -15.60
CA GLN A 158 28.67 -7.43 -16.67
C GLN A 158 27.92 -7.32 -18.01
N HIS A 159 26.58 -7.33 -17.97
CA HIS A 159 25.76 -7.21 -19.17
C HIS A 159 25.88 -5.81 -19.80
N THR A 160 25.79 -4.76 -18.99
CA THR A 160 25.95 -3.36 -19.39
C THR A 160 27.34 -3.11 -20.00
N GLU A 161 28.40 -3.60 -19.35
CA GLU A 161 29.78 -3.49 -19.88
C GLU A 161 29.97 -4.26 -21.19
N SER A 162 29.29 -5.40 -21.35
CA SER A 162 29.38 -6.21 -22.56
C SER A 162 28.63 -5.64 -23.78
N GLY A 163 27.77 -4.65 -23.57
CA GLY A 163 26.99 -4.00 -24.63
C GLY A 163 26.02 -4.92 -25.38
N ARG A 164 25.62 -6.04 -24.77
CA ARG A 164 24.70 -7.02 -25.38
C ARG A 164 23.25 -6.53 -25.32
N GLN A 165 22.42 -7.07 -26.21
CA GLN A 165 20.97 -6.86 -26.14
C GLN A 165 20.33 -7.90 -25.19
N PRO A 166 19.24 -7.56 -24.46
CA PRO A 166 18.48 -6.30 -24.52
C PRO A 166 19.14 -5.14 -23.75
N ALA A 167 18.92 -3.90 -24.21
CA ALA A 167 19.37 -2.74 -23.44
C ALA A 167 18.53 -2.64 -22.16
N LEU A 168 19.16 -2.92 -21.02
CA LEU A 168 18.50 -2.92 -19.72
C LEU A 168 18.09 -1.50 -19.38
N ALA A 169 16.80 -1.29 -19.18
CA ALA A 169 16.24 0.03 -18.99
C ALA A 169 15.21 0.04 -17.87
N TYR A 170 15.25 1.11 -17.10
CA TYR A 170 14.21 1.48 -16.16
C TYR A 170 13.07 2.17 -16.94
N ARG A 171 11.81 1.83 -16.64
CA ARG A 171 10.70 2.62 -17.15
C ARG A 171 10.65 3.91 -16.38
N ASN A 172 10.72 5.04 -17.07
CA ASN A 172 10.40 6.31 -16.45
C ASN A 172 9.03 6.17 -15.78
N ALA A 173 8.99 6.37 -14.46
CA ALA A 173 7.72 6.41 -13.76
C ALA A 173 6.85 7.42 -14.52
N PRO A 174 5.60 7.07 -14.87
CA PRO A 174 4.69 8.06 -15.41
C PRO A 174 4.64 9.15 -14.36
N THR A 175 5.23 10.31 -14.65
CA THR A 175 5.40 11.37 -13.68
C THR A 175 4.04 12.03 -13.47
N GLY A 176 3.10 11.31 -12.87
CA GLY A 176 1.73 11.74 -12.57
C GLY A 176 1.71 12.78 -11.46
N GLY A 177 2.54 13.81 -11.58
CA GLY A 177 2.50 15.01 -10.77
C GLY A 177 1.30 15.86 -11.16
N VAL A 178 0.88 16.70 -10.20
CA VAL A 178 -0.21 17.66 -10.36
C VAL A 178 -0.06 18.49 -11.64
N ALA A 179 1.18 18.81 -12.05
CA ALA A 179 1.46 19.58 -13.25
C ALA A 179 1.04 18.89 -14.57
N GLU A 180 1.29 17.58 -14.72
CA GLU A 180 0.88 16.84 -15.93
C GLU A 180 -0.64 16.65 -15.96
N TYR A 181 -1.24 16.38 -14.80
CA TYR A 181 -2.69 16.34 -14.63
C TYR A 181 -3.35 17.69 -14.96
N GLU A 182 -2.74 18.79 -14.53
CA GLU A 182 -3.17 20.13 -14.85
C GLU A 182 -3.08 20.41 -16.35
N ILE A 183 -1.99 20.04 -17.02
CA ILE A 183 -1.86 20.18 -18.48
C ILE A 183 -2.97 19.40 -19.21
N ILE A 184 -3.25 18.17 -18.79
CA ILE A 184 -4.34 17.34 -19.34
C ILE A 184 -5.70 18.00 -19.08
N ARG A 185 -5.94 18.48 -17.86
CA ARG A 185 -7.18 19.17 -17.46
C ARG A 185 -7.38 20.47 -18.24
N PHE A 186 -6.34 21.29 -18.39
CA PHE A 186 -6.38 22.54 -19.15
C PHE A 186 -6.57 22.29 -20.66
N GLY A 187 -5.96 21.23 -21.21
CA GLY A 187 -6.19 20.78 -22.58
C GLY A 187 -7.66 20.38 -22.82
N LEU A 188 -8.25 19.63 -21.89
CA LEU A 188 -9.67 19.25 -21.93
C LEU A 188 -10.61 20.46 -21.84
N LEU A 189 -10.32 21.43 -20.97
CA LEU A 189 -11.11 22.67 -20.85
C LEU A 189 -11.03 23.53 -22.11
N ARG A 190 -9.86 23.59 -22.77
CA ARG A 190 -9.66 24.32 -24.03
C ARG A 190 -10.45 23.72 -25.19
N THR A 191 -10.57 22.39 -25.27
CA THR A 191 -11.40 21.72 -26.30
C THR A 191 -12.91 21.89 -26.09
N ARG A 192 -13.35 22.20 -24.86
CA ARG A 192 -14.77 22.36 -24.53
C ARG A 192 -15.31 23.80 -24.64
N GLY A 193 -14.49 24.77 -25.06
CA GLY A 193 -14.95 26.16 -25.20
C GLY A 193 -15.59 26.73 -23.93
N ALA A 194 -15.16 26.25 -22.75
CA ALA A 194 -15.70 26.67 -21.47
C ALA A 194 -15.02 27.95 -21.00
N SER A 195 -15.49 29.09 -21.53
CA SER A 195 -15.16 30.41 -20.98
C SER A 195 -16.11 30.73 -19.82
N VAL A 196 -15.98 30.07 -18.67
CA VAL A 196 -16.66 30.49 -17.43
C VAL A 196 -15.84 30.13 -16.19
N GLY A 197 -15.40 31.15 -15.45
CA GLY A 197 -15.31 31.09 -13.99
C GLY A 197 -14.00 30.63 -13.35
N VAL A 198 -12.86 31.26 -13.66
CA VAL A 198 -11.60 31.11 -12.90
C VAL A 198 -11.31 32.35 -12.03
N GLU A 199 -12.35 32.93 -11.42
CA GLU A 199 -12.19 34.13 -10.57
C GLU A 199 -12.43 33.85 -9.07
N TRP A 200 -13.13 32.75 -8.72
CA TRP A 200 -13.48 32.45 -7.32
C TRP A 200 -12.37 31.77 -6.49
N GLN A 201 -11.26 31.35 -7.09
CA GLN A 201 -10.11 30.80 -6.35
C GLN A 201 -8.96 31.78 -6.15
N MET A 202 -9.05 33.01 -6.71
CA MET A 202 -7.96 33.99 -6.69
C MET A 202 -8.22 35.20 -5.78
N SER A 203 -9.37 35.28 -5.11
CA SER A 203 -9.63 36.28 -4.08
C SER A 203 -9.54 35.61 -2.71
N GLY A 204 -8.41 35.79 -2.03
CA GLY A 204 -8.17 35.28 -0.67
C GLY A 204 -9.18 35.84 0.33
N GLY A 205 -10.33 35.18 0.44
CA GLY A 205 -11.29 35.40 1.50
C GLY A 205 -10.75 34.86 2.83
N GLU A 206 -10.81 35.69 3.86
CA GLU A 206 -10.36 35.39 5.21
C GLU A 206 -10.96 34.08 5.74
N ILE A 207 -10.10 33.24 6.30
CA ILE A 207 -10.46 32.00 6.98
C ILE A 207 -11.12 32.41 8.31
N PRO A 208 -12.37 32.00 8.62
CA PRO A 208 -12.94 32.23 9.94
C PRO A 208 -12.14 31.44 10.99
N ASP A 209 -11.85 32.09 12.13
CA ASP A 209 -11.01 31.60 13.22
C ASP A 209 -11.25 30.13 13.59
N LYS A 210 -10.15 29.37 13.71
CA LYS A 210 -10.15 27.99 14.20
C LYS A 210 -10.71 27.93 15.63
N PRO A 211 -11.60 26.98 15.97
CA PRO A 211 -11.94 26.73 17.36
C PRO A 211 -10.72 26.14 18.11
N ASN A 212 -10.56 26.63 19.33
CA ASN A 212 -9.49 26.40 20.30
C ASN A 212 -9.01 24.92 20.42
N PRO A 213 -7.70 24.61 20.38
CA PRO A 213 -7.16 23.24 20.41
C PRO A 213 -7.27 22.49 21.75
N ALA A 214 -8.02 23.00 22.73
CA ALA A 214 -8.08 22.43 24.08
C ALA A 214 -9.10 21.28 24.28
N SER A 215 -9.71 20.72 23.24
CA SER A 215 -10.79 19.72 23.38
C SER A 215 -10.57 18.36 22.70
N ARG A 216 -9.36 18.08 22.20
CA ARG A 216 -9.05 16.78 21.61
C ARG A 216 -8.12 15.99 22.52
N ALA A 217 -8.72 15.19 23.41
CA ALA A 217 -7.99 14.15 24.12
C ALA A 217 -7.48 13.14 23.08
N HIS A 218 -6.18 13.21 22.78
CA HIS A 218 -5.48 12.16 22.07
C HIS A 218 -5.15 11.08 23.09
N ILE A 219 -5.91 9.99 23.07
CA ILE A 219 -5.51 8.76 23.76
C ILE A 219 -4.38 8.18 22.93
N THR A 220 -3.23 7.97 23.55
CA THR A 220 -2.07 7.40 22.88
C THR A 220 -2.16 5.87 22.88
N GLU A 221 -1.55 5.22 21.90
CA GLU A 221 -1.55 3.76 21.70
C GLU A 221 -1.09 2.97 22.96
N ALA A 222 -0.30 3.61 23.84
CA ALA A 222 0.11 3.05 25.12
C ALA A 222 -1.01 3.03 26.18
N GLU A 223 -1.96 3.98 26.14
CA GLU A 223 -3.10 4.04 27.06
C GLU A 223 -4.18 3.02 26.69
N GLU A 224 -4.32 2.67 25.40
CA GLU A 224 -5.26 1.63 24.93
C GLU A 224 -4.82 0.23 25.41
N LEU A 225 -3.52 -0.06 25.37
CA LEU A 225 -2.96 -1.33 25.89
C LEU A 225 -3.01 -1.45 27.43
N GLN A 226 -2.93 -0.32 28.14
CA GLN A 226 -3.00 -0.30 29.61
C GLN A 226 -4.44 -0.57 30.10
N MET A 227 -5.46 -0.06 29.40
CA MET A 227 -6.87 -0.36 29.69
C MET A 227 -7.21 -1.84 29.47
N ASP A 228 -6.69 -2.46 28.40
CA ASP A 228 -6.94 -3.88 28.12
C ASP A 228 -6.33 -4.82 29.19
N LEU A 229 -5.28 -4.40 29.89
CA LEU A 229 -4.64 -5.15 30.97
C LEU A 229 -5.36 -5.00 32.31
N GLU A 230 -6.02 -3.86 32.56
CA GLU A 230 -6.79 -3.63 33.79
C GLU A 230 -8.16 -4.33 33.73
N GLU A 231 -8.80 -4.42 32.55
CA GLU A 231 -10.12 -5.05 32.39
C GLU A 231 -10.06 -6.60 32.41
N GLY A 232 -8.91 -7.19 32.09
CA GLY A 232 -8.67 -8.64 32.19
C GLY A 232 -8.57 -9.18 33.62
N VAL A 233 -8.37 -8.31 34.63
CA VAL A 233 -8.31 -8.69 36.05
C VAL A 233 -9.69 -8.66 36.70
N GLU A 234 -10.63 -7.87 36.17
CA GLU A 234 -11.99 -7.78 36.73
C GLU A 234 -12.87 -8.98 36.33
N GLU A 235 -12.72 -9.52 35.11
CA GLU A 235 -13.49 -10.70 34.65
C GLU A 235 -13.17 -12.01 35.40
N GLU A 236 -11.97 -12.18 35.98
CA GLU A 236 -11.67 -13.37 36.81
C GLU A 236 -12.32 -13.32 38.20
N SER A 237 -12.76 -12.15 38.67
CA SER A 237 -13.33 -11.99 40.01
C SER A 237 -14.85 -12.20 40.10
N GLU A 238 -15.57 -12.12 38.98
CA GLU A 238 -17.03 -12.24 38.93
C GLU A 238 -17.56 -13.67 38.68
N ALA A 239 -16.67 -14.66 38.46
CA ALA A 239 -17.08 -16.04 38.17
C ALA A 239 -17.41 -16.90 39.42
N GLU A 240 -17.16 -16.43 40.65
CA GLU A 240 -17.55 -17.13 41.89
C GLU A 240 -18.78 -16.49 42.56
N GLY A 241 -19.98 -16.75 42.04
CA GLY A 241 -21.23 -16.24 42.64
C GLY A 241 -22.51 -16.91 42.13
N GLN A 242 -22.90 -18.01 42.77
CA GLN A 242 -24.16 -18.81 42.77
C GLN A 242 -25.52 -18.03 42.60
N PRO A 243 -26.73 -18.68 42.45
CA PRO A 243 -27.13 -20.04 42.87
C PRO A 243 -28.15 -20.86 42.02
N GLU A 244 -28.25 -22.15 42.33
CA GLU A 244 -29.33 -23.09 41.99
C GLU A 244 -30.68 -22.70 42.64
N LYS A 245 -31.81 -22.93 41.94
CA LYS A 245 -33.17 -22.77 42.48
C LYS A 245 -33.89 -24.13 42.56
N GLU A 246 -34.22 -24.53 43.78
CA GLU A 246 -35.13 -25.64 44.12
C GLU A 246 -36.59 -25.34 43.72
N SER A 247 -37.31 -26.37 43.29
CA SER A 247 -38.77 -26.38 43.04
C SER A 247 -39.53 -26.93 44.24
N PRO A 248 -40.71 -26.40 44.60
CA PRO A 248 -41.57 -27.03 45.60
C PRO A 248 -42.67 -27.88 44.95
N ALA A 249 -43.04 -28.96 45.66
CA ALA A 249 -44.27 -29.72 45.48
C ALA A 249 -45.36 -29.22 46.46
#